data_AF-A0A950XM97-F1
#
_entry.id   AF-A0A950XM97-F1
#
_cell.length_a   1.000
_cell.length_b   1.000
_cell.length_c   1.000
_cell.angle_alpha   90.00
_cell.angle_beta   90.00
_cell.angle_gamma   90.00
#
_symmetry.space_group_name_H-M   'P 1'
#
loop_
_entity.id
_entity.type
_entity.pdbx_description
1 polymer ?
#
loop_
_entity_poly.entity_id
_entity_poly.type
_entity_poly.pdbx_seq_one_letter_code
_entity_poly.pdbx_strand_id
1 'polypeptide(L)'
;TPGIGGLVLNSPWLDLPGPAALRWAITSAAIGWLARMGKKRVARAPGVGGYGASLHRDYHGEFEYNLRWKPLGGFPITFGWLHAARRGQARLHRGLDVGVPNLILRSDHSVAETADPTALECGDAVLDVRQIARWAGCIGNRTTVVPITDAKHDVFLSMPQPRHAAYHQLDSWLTGYLRAGLVAPSGSDAGISSRRG
;
A
#
# COMPACT_ATOMS: atom_id res chain seq x y z
N THR A 1 -16.35 -22.53 -4.28
CA THR A 1 -16.05 -21.15 -4.76
C THR A 1 -14.55 -21.04 -4.92
N PRO A 2 -14.01 -20.50 -6.03
CA PRO A 2 -12.58 -20.23 -6.11
C PRO A 2 -12.21 -19.23 -5.00
N GLY A 3 -11.17 -19.57 -4.22
CA GLY A 3 -10.67 -18.72 -3.15
C GLY A 3 -9.84 -17.54 -3.67
N ILE A 4 -9.47 -16.62 -2.78
CA ILE A 4 -8.53 -15.54 -3.10
C ILE A 4 -7.16 -16.17 -3.40
N GLY A 5 -6.60 -15.90 -4.59
CA GLY A 5 -5.34 -16.50 -5.05
C GLY A 5 -4.11 -15.60 -4.92
N GLY A 6 -4.30 -14.31 -4.67
CA GLY A 6 -3.21 -13.32 -4.63
C GLY A 6 -3.65 -11.98 -4.05
N LEU A 7 -2.68 -11.18 -3.61
CA LEU A 7 -2.89 -9.86 -3.03
C LEU A 7 -2.00 -8.83 -3.73
N VAL A 8 -2.58 -7.80 -4.33
CA VAL A 8 -1.84 -6.67 -4.90
C VAL A 8 -1.99 -5.46 -3.99
N LEU A 9 -0.87 -4.91 -3.56
CA LEU A 9 -0.78 -3.76 -2.67
C LEU A 9 -0.17 -2.58 -3.45
N ASN A 10 -0.99 -1.58 -3.71
CA ASN A 10 -0.60 -0.33 -4.34
C ASN A 10 -0.15 0.66 -3.26
N SER A 11 1.15 0.88 -3.14
CA SER A 11 1.82 1.76 -2.17
C SER A 11 1.22 1.68 -0.75
N PRO A 12 1.28 0.51 -0.10
CA PRO A 12 0.59 0.30 1.15
C PRO A 12 1.17 1.19 2.27
N TRP A 13 0.30 1.77 3.08
CA TRP A 13 0.71 2.64 4.19
C TRP A 13 1.17 1.85 5.43
N LEU A 14 2.45 1.43 5.41
CA LEU A 14 2.99 0.51 6.42
C LEU A 14 3.53 1.18 7.69
N ASP A 15 3.78 2.49 7.66
CA ASP A 15 4.17 3.25 8.85
C ASP A 15 3.90 4.75 8.68
N LEU A 16 3.92 5.53 9.77
CA LEU A 16 3.71 6.97 9.69
C LEU A 16 4.82 7.67 8.89
N PRO A 17 4.47 8.58 7.94
CA PRO A 17 5.43 9.50 7.37
C PRO A 17 5.91 10.53 8.41
N GLY A 18 7.05 11.18 8.14
CA GLY A 18 7.56 12.29 8.96
C GLY A 18 8.56 11.87 10.06
N PRO A 19 8.77 12.73 11.09
CA PRO A 19 9.86 12.59 12.05
C PRO A 19 9.82 11.29 12.85
N ALA A 20 11.00 10.72 13.17
CA ALA A 20 11.17 9.47 13.93
C ALA A 20 10.31 9.39 15.21
N ALA A 21 10.17 10.53 15.91
CA ALA A 21 9.40 10.63 17.14
C ALA A 21 7.93 10.19 17.00
N LEU A 22 7.31 10.35 15.83
CA LEU A 22 5.93 9.89 15.58
C LEU A 22 5.80 8.36 15.66
N ARG A 23 6.90 7.62 15.45
CA ARG A 23 6.93 6.16 15.50
C ARG A 23 7.29 5.58 16.87
N TRP A 24 7.63 6.42 17.85
CA TRP A 24 7.98 5.94 19.19
C TRP A 24 6.78 5.34 19.92
N ALA A 25 7.07 4.38 20.81
CA ALA A 25 6.07 3.70 21.62
C ALA A 25 5.30 4.69 22.52
N ILE A 26 6.01 5.64 23.12
CA ILE A 26 5.41 6.69 23.96
C ILE A 26 4.42 7.56 23.18
N THR A 27 4.75 7.94 21.95
CA THR A 27 3.87 8.71 21.06
C THR A 27 2.63 7.91 20.69
N SER A 28 2.80 6.61 20.38
CA SER A 28 1.69 5.71 20.06
C SER A 28 0.75 5.51 21.28
N ALA A 29 1.31 5.45 22.50
CA ALA A 29 0.54 5.38 23.73
C ALA A 29 -0.23 6.68 24.00
N ALA A 30 0.40 7.84 23.80
CA ALA A 30 -0.25 9.15 23.93
C ALA A 30 -1.44 9.30 22.95
N ILE A 31 -1.25 8.90 21.68
CA ILE A 31 -2.33 8.85 20.68
C ILE A 31 -3.49 7.95 21.18
N GLY A 32 -3.17 6.78 21.77
CA GLY A 32 -4.18 5.88 22.32
C GLY A 32 -4.97 6.48 23.48
N TRP A 33 -4.29 7.19 24.39
CA TRP A 33 -4.94 7.89 25.49
C TRP A 33 -5.88 9.00 24.99
N LEU A 34 -5.41 9.85 24.06
CA LEU A 34 -6.22 10.89 23.42
C LEU A 34 -7.44 10.31 22.68
N ALA A 35 -7.27 9.16 22.02
CA ALA A 35 -8.36 8.46 21.35
C ALA A 35 -9.44 7.97 22.34
N ARG A 36 -9.06 7.55 23.55
CA ARG A 36 -10.02 7.14 24.61
C ARG A 36 -10.82 8.33 25.14
N MET A 37 -10.19 9.50 25.27
CA MET A 37 -10.86 10.72 25.74
C MET A 37 -11.76 11.36 24.67
N GLY A 38 -11.43 11.20 23.39
CA GLY A 38 -12.15 11.87 22.32
C GLY A 38 -11.83 11.32 20.95
N LYS A 39 -12.28 10.11 20.64
CA LYS A 39 -12.02 9.43 19.35
C LYS A 39 -12.38 10.24 18.10
N LYS A 40 -13.39 11.12 18.18
CA LYS A 40 -13.86 11.96 17.07
C LYS A 40 -13.11 13.30 16.97
N ARG A 41 -12.25 13.64 17.94
CA ARG A 41 -11.46 14.88 17.88
C ARG A 41 -10.46 14.81 16.73
N VAL A 42 -10.35 15.91 16.00
CA VAL A 42 -9.46 16.05 14.85
C VAL A 42 -8.02 16.17 15.35
N ALA A 43 -7.16 15.26 14.90
CA ALA A 43 -5.71 15.26 15.13
C ALA A 43 -4.97 16.01 14.00
N ARG A 44 -5.49 15.94 12.77
CA ARG A 44 -5.00 16.71 11.61
C ARG A 44 -6.17 17.16 10.75
N ALA A 45 -6.26 18.45 10.45
CA ALA A 45 -7.23 18.97 9.50
C ALA A 45 -6.92 18.51 8.07
N PRO A 46 -7.88 18.60 7.13
CA PRO A 46 -7.60 18.43 5.70
C PRO A 46 -6.47 19.36 5.24
N GLY A 47 -5.68 18.90 4.27
CA GLY A 47 -4.65 19.71 3.64
C GLY A 47 -5.23 20.66 2.59
N VAL A 48 -4.35 21.46 1.97
CA VAL A 48 -4.72 22.36 0.85
C VAL A 48 -4.94 21.62 -0.47
N GLY A 49 -4.60 20.32 -0.52
CA GLY A 49 -4.91 19.44 -1.64
C GLY A 49 -3.80 19.25 -2.67
N GLY A 50 -2.53 19.38 -2.27
CA GLY A 50 -1.37 19.20 -3.17
C GLY A 50 -1.44 17.88 -3.94
N TYR A 51 -1.41 16.74 -3.24
CA TYR A 51 -1.48 15.44 -3.92
C TYR A 51 -2.79 15.24 -4.72
N GLY A 52 -3.94 15.62 -4.15
CA GLY A 52 -5.24 15.50 -4.84
C GLY A 52 -5.31 16.30 -6.15
N ALA A 53 -4.75 17.52 -6.15
CA ALA A 53 -4.70 18.40 -7.32
C ALA A 53 -3.79 17.84 -8.43
N SER A 54 -2.72 17.11 -8.06
CA SER A 54 -1.87 16.41 -9.04
C SER A 54 -2.57 15.25 -9.77
N LEU A 55 -3.75 14.83 -9.30
CA LEU A 55 -4.52 13.73 -9.89
C LEU A 55 -5.75 14.19 -10.68
N HIS A 56 -6.47 15.20 -10.18
CA HIS A 56 -7.76 15.55 -10.75
C HIS A 56 -7.63 16.36 -12.04
N ARG A 57 -8.41 16.03 -13.06
CA ARG A 57 -8.37 16.65 -14.40
C ARG A 57 -8.61 18.16 -14.39
N ASP A 58 -9.53 18.64 -13.55
CA ASP A 58 -9.81 20.08 -13.42
C ASP A 58 -8.67 20.89 -12.75
N TYR A 59 -7.56 20.23 -12.40
CA TYR A 59 -6.38 20.84 -11.76
C TYR A 59 -5.13 20.50 -12.58
N HIS A 60 -4.20 19.73 -12.02
CA HIS A 60 -2.92 19.40 -12.64
C HIS A 60 -2.79 17.93 -13.04
N GLY A 61 -3.86 17.15 -12.89
CA GLY A 61 -3.86 15.74 -13.26
C GLY A 61 -4.69 15.44 -14.49
N GLU A 62 -4.95 14.15 -14.71
CA GLU A 62 -5.67 13.65 -15.88
C GLU A 62 -6.91 12.81 -15.51
N PHE A 63 -7.10 12.52 -14.22
CA PHE A 63 -8.17 11.63 -13.76
C PHE A 63 -9.41 12.41 -13.34
N GLU A 64 -10.57 11.94 -13.80
CA GLU A 64 -11.86 12.43 -13.33
C GLU A 64 -12.33 11.56 -12.16
N TYR A 65 -12.66 12.18 -11.03
CA TYR A 65 -13.26 11.47 -9.90
C TYR A 65 -14.12 12.39 -9.03
N ASN A 66 -15.09 11.83 -8.33
CA ASN A 66 -16.02 12.63 -7.55
C ASN A 66 -15.35 13.28 -6.32
N LEU A 67 -15.18 14.60 -6.36
CA LEU A 67 -14.56 15.38 -5.27
C LEU A 67 -15.38 15.41 -3.97
N ARG A 68 -16.67 15.07 -4.00
CA ARG A 68 -17.47 14.87 -2.77
C ARG A 68 -17.06 13.58 -2.06
N TRP A 69 -16.60 12.57 -2.80
CA TRP A 69 -16.15 11.29 -2.25
C TRP A 69 -14.66 11.29 -1.93
N LYS A 70 -13.86 12.00 -2.72
CA LYS A 70 -12.42 12.16 -2.52
C LYS A 70 -12.05 13.65 -2.66
N PRO A 71 -12.18 14.45 -1.61
CA PRO A 71 -11.76 15.86 -1.64
C PRO A 71 -10.25 15.96 -1.87
N LEU A 72 -9.81 17.03 -2.55
CA LEU A 72 -8.38 17.22 -2.88
C LEU A 72 -7.50 17.24 -1.62
N GLY A 73 -7.94 17.97 -0.59
CA GLY A 73 -7.28 18.06 0.72
C GLY A 73 -7.42 16.83 1.60
N GLY A 74 -8.16 15.81 1.14
CA GLY A 74 -8.54 14.65 1.94
C GLY A 74 -9.54 14.97 3.04
N PHE A 75 -9.64 14.07 4.01
CA PHE A 75 -10.55 14.17 5.15
C PHE A 75 -9.81 14.47 6.46
N PRO A 76 -10.50 15.04 7.47
CA PRO A 76 -9.92 15.22 8.79
C PRO A 76 -9.49 13.88 9.37
N ILE A 77 -8.25 13.80 9.86
CA ILE A 77 -7.75 12.64 10.58
C ILE A 77 -8.16 12.79 12.05
N THR A 78 -8.88 11.81 12.58
CA THR A 78 -9.29 11.79 13.99
C THR A 78 -8.33 10.96 14.85
N PHE A 79 -8.25 11.23 16.15
CA PHE A 79 -7.43 10.42 17.06
C PHE A 79 -7.87 8.95 17.10
N GLY A 80 -9.17 8.67 17.00
CA GLY A 80 -9.68 7.30 16.94
C GLY A 80 -9.21 6.55 15.70
N TRP A 81 -9.28 7.20 14.53
CA TRP A 81 -8.78 6.63 13.28
C TRP A 81 -7.26 6.43 13.32
N LEU A 82 -6.51 7.43 13.79
CA LEU A 82 -5.06 7.36 13.88
C LEU A 82 -4.63 6.24 14.83
N HIS A 83 -5.27 6.11 15.99
CA HIS A 83 -5.00 5.02 16.94
C HIS A 83 -5.28 3.64 16.32
N ALA A 84 -6.39 3.49 15.57
CA ALA A 84 -6.70 2.25 14.88
C ALA A 84 -5.64 1.90 13.83
N ALA A 85 -5.21 2.87 13.01
CA ALA A 85 -4.15 2.69 12.04
C ALA A 85 -2.83 2.26 12.69
N ARG A 86 -2.41 2.93 13.78
CA ARG A 86 -1.20 2.58 14.55
C ARG A 86 -1.25 1.16 15.11
N ARG A 87 -2.41 0.72 15.60
CA ARG A 87 -2.59 -0.67 16.07
C ARG A 87 -2.47 -1.68 14.93
N GLY A 88 -3.03 -1.36 13.76
CA GLY A 88 -2.89 -2.17 12.55
C GLY A 88 -1.43 -2.31 12.13
N GLN A 89 -0.71 -1.19 12.05
CA GLN A 89 0.73 -1.15 11.73
C GLN A 89 1.55 -1.94 12.76
N ALA A 90 1.32 -1.76 14.06
CA ALA A 90 2.01 -2.53 15.10
C ALA A 90 1.72 -4.04 15.05
N ARG A 91 0.54 -4.45 14.58
CA ARG A 91 0.26 -5.88 14.29
C ARG A 91 1.06 -6.33 13.08
N LEU A 92 1.04 -5.57 11.99
CA LEU A 92 1.80 -5.86 10.77
C LEU A 92 3.29 -5.98 11.05
N HIS A 93 3.88 -5.08 11.85
CA HIS A 93 5.31 -5.08 12.19
C HIS A 93 5.76 -6.33 12.96
N ARG A 94 4.82 -7.09 13.56
CA ARG A 94 5.09 -8.40 14.18
C ARG A 94 4.99 -9.57 13.19
N GLY A 95 4.70 -9.29 11.93
CA GLY A 95 4.35 -10.27 10.92
C GLY A 95 2.83 -10.43 10.79
N LEU A 96 2.36 -10.42 9.55
CA LEU A 96 0.97 -10.70 9.20
C LEU A 96 0.95 -11.76 8.10
N ASP A 97 0.50 -12.97 8.42
CA ASP A 97 0.22 -13.96 7.39
C ASP A 97 -1.06 -13.58 6.64
N VAL A 98 -0.92 -13.35 5.34
CA VAL A 98 -2.03 -13.02 4.43
C VAL A 98 -2.53 -14.25 3.67
N GLY A 99 -1.91 -15.42 3.84
CA GLY A 99 -2.33 -16.71 3.26
C GLY A 99 -2.06 -16.87 1.76
N VAL A 100 -1.83 -15.77 1.05
CA VAL A 100 -1.63 -15.73 -0.41
C VAL A 100 -0.32 -15.05 -0.78
N PRO A 101 0.25 -15.34 -1.95
CA PRO A 101 1.33 -14.52 -2.48
C PRO A 101 0.89 -13.07 -2.69
N ASN A 102 1.82 -12.14 -2.53
CA ASN A 102 1.52 -10.73 -2.70
C ASN A 102 2.55 -9.97 -3.54
N LEU A 103 2.04 -8.96 -4.27
CA LEU A 103 2.80 -7.96 -5.00
C LEU A 103 2.66 -6.62 -4.28
N ILE A 104 3.77 -6.01 -3.91
CA ILE A 104 3.82 -4.63 -3.40
C ILE A 104 4.45 -3.77 -4.47
N LEU A 105 3.66 -2.86 -5.03
CA LEU A 105 4.15 -1.79 -5.89
C LEU A 105 4.33 -0.54 -5.03
N ARG A 106 5.44 0.18 -5.23
CA ARG A 106 5.69 1.47 -4.58
C ARG A 106 6.41 2.42 -5.54
N SER A 107 6.32 3.71 -5.30
CA SER A 107 7.31 4.65 -5.87
C SER A 107 8.71 4.29 -5.41
N ASP A 108 9.73 4.58 -6.21
CA ASP A 108 11.15 4.36 -5.89
C ASP A 108 11.73 5.40 -4.90
N HIS A 109 11.16 6.60 -4.84
CA HIS A 109 11.57 7.67 -3.93
C HIS A 109 10.37 8.47 -3.38
N SER A 110 10.61 9.20 -2.30
CA SER A 110 9.62 10.15 -1.73
C SER A 110 9.98 11.57 -2.11
N VAL A 111 8.97 12.40 -2.30
CA VAL A 111 9.09 13.85 -2.52
C VAL A 111 8.36 14.62 -1.44
N ALA A 112 8.67 15.91 -1.29
CA ALA A 112 7.91 16.77 -0.40
C ALA A 112 6.54 17.07 -1.01
N GLU A 113 5.48 17.05 -0.20
CA GLU A 113 4.18 17.57 -0.62
C GLU A 113 4.28 19.10 -0.73
N THR A 114 4.40 19.62 -1.96
CA THR A 114 4.48 21.05 -2.24
C THR A 114 3.33 21.52 -3.13
N ALA A 115 3.24 22.82 -3.37
CA ALA A 115 2.30 23.37 -4.35
C ALA A 115 2.80 23.26 -5.81
N ASP A 116 4.04 22.81 -6.02
CA ASP A 116 4.62 22.61 -7.35
C ASP A 116 4.09 21.30 -7.95
N PRO A 117 3.23 21.36 -8.99
CA PRO A 117 2.64 20.17 -9.58
C PRO A 117 3.69 19.24 -10.18
N THR A 118 4.75 19.78 -10.78
CA THR A 118 5.81 18.98 -11.41
C THR A 118 6.60 18.18 -10.37
N ALA A 119 6.84 18.76 -9.19
CA ALA A 119 7.47 18.01 -8.09
C ALA A 119 6.58 16.86 -7.58
N LEU A 120 5.25 17.02 -7.63
CA LEU A 120 4.28 15.97 -7.31
C LEU A 120 4.08 14.98 -8.46
N GLU A 121 4.72 15.21 -9.61
CA GLU A 121 4.57 14.35 -10.76
C GLU A 121 5.37 13.05 -10.65
N CYS A 122 6.55 13.17 -10.06
CA CYS A 122 7.58 12.14 -9.98
C CYS A 122 7.92 11.87 -8.51
N GLY A 123 7.36 10.80 -7.93
CA GLY A 123 7.65 10.39 -6.55
C GLY A 123 6.44 10.35 -5.60
N ASP A 124 6.60 9.64 -4.48
CA ASP A 124 5.56 9.55 -3.45
C ASP A 124 5.59 10.79 -2.54
N ALA A 125 4.60 11.67 -2.70
CA ALA A 125 4.41 12.86 -1.88
C ALA A 125 3.63 12.61 -0.57
N VAL A 126 3.09 11.40 -0.38
CA VAL A 126 2.18 11.08 0.73
C VAL A 126 2.91 10.25 1.80
N LEU A 127 3.73 9.29 1.39
CA LEU A 127 4.40 8.32 2.27
C LEU A 127 5.92 8.34 2.14
N ASP A 128 6.59 7.93 3.23
CA ASP A 128 8.03 7.60 3.20
C ASP A 128 8.22 6.19 2.64
N VAL A 129 8.66 6.10 1.39
CA VAL A 129 8.83 4.82 0.68
C VAL A 129 9.83 3.89 1.37
N ARG A 130 10.75 4.44 2.18
CA ARG A 130 11.67 3.63 2.98
C ARG A 130 10.94 2.86 4.08
N GLN A 131 9.85 3.39 4.62
CA GLN A 131 9.01 2.65 5.57
C GLN A 131 8.25 1.53 4.87
N ILE A 132 7.80 1.74 3.63
CA ILE A 132 7.18 0.68 2.83
C ILE A 132 8.20 -0.45 2.62
N ALA A 133 9.40 -0.12 2.14
CA ALA A 133 10.46 -1.10 1.92
C ALA A 133 10.86 -1.83 3.22
N ARG A 134 11.00 -1.11 4.33
CA ARG A 134 11.35 -1.67 5.65
C ARG A 134 10.36 -2.73 6.12
N TRP A 135 9.06 -2.48 5.93
CA TRP A 135 7.99 -3.30 6.51
C TRP A 135 7.34 -4.27 5.52
N ALA A 136 7.68 -4.21 4.23
CA ALA A 136 7.14 -5.08 3.20
C ALA A 136 7.34 -6.57 3.51
N GLY A 137 8.51 -6.94 4.08
CA GLY A 137 8.81 -8.32 4.47
C GLY A 137 7.96 -8.86 5.62
N CYS A 138 7.19 -8.01 6.30
CA CYS A 138 6.26 -8.45 7.34
C CYS A 138 4.89 -8.87 6.80
N ILE A 139 4.66 -8.78 5.49
CA ILE A 139 3.40 -9.13 4.85
C ILE A 139 3.54 -10.48 4.16
N GLY A 140 3.03 -11.53 4.78
CA GLY A 140 3.12 -12.89 4.26
C GLY A 140 4.56 -13.41 4.16
N ASN A 141 4.68 -14.57 3.53
CA ASN A 141 5.96 -15.27 3.32
C ASN A 141 6.34 -15.40 1.83
N ARG A 142 5.52 -14.85 0.93
CA ARG A 142 5.67 -14.93 -0.53
C ARG A 142 5.41 -13.56 -1.14
N THR A 143 6.42 -12.70 -1.07
CA THR A 143 6.26 -11.27 -1.33
C THR A 143 7.20 -10.81 -2.44
N THR A 144 6.63 -10.19 -3.47
CA THR A 144 7.36 -9.50 -4.52
C THR A 144 7.23 -8.00 -4.29
N VAL A 145 8.34 -7.29 -4.11
CA VAL A 145 8.34 -5.83 -3.89
C VAL A 145 8.98 -5.16 -5.10
N VAL A 146 8.24 -4.29 -5.78
CA VAL A 146 8.71 -3.63 -6.99
C VAL A 146 8.67 -2.11 -6.81
N PRO A 147 9.83 -1.44 -6.78
CA PRO A 147 9.89 0.01 -6.95
C PRO A 147 9.65 0.39 -8.41
N ILE A 148 8.74 1.34 -8.62
CA ILE A 148 8.45 1.94 -9.93
C ILE A 148 9.07 3.33 -9.94
N THR A 149 10.03 3.53 -10.84
CA THR A 149 10.72 4.82 -11.02
C THR A 149 9.73 5.93 -11.28
N ASP A 150 9.86 7.01 -10.52
CA ASP A 150 9.05 8.23 -10.61
C ASP A 150 7.53 8.01 -10.44
N ALA A 151 7.10 6.86 -9.92
CA ALA A 151 5.68 6.70 -9.62
C ALA A 151 5.25 7.68 -8.54
N LYS A 152 4.00 8.16 -8.63
CA LYS A 152 3.32 8.86 -7.55
C LYS A 152 3.07 7.91 -6.38
N HIS A 153 2.47 8.44 -5.31
CA HIS A 153 1.96 7.62 -4.22
C HIS A 153 1.08 6.47 -4.74
N ASP A 154 -0.04 6.76 -5.40
CA ASP A 154 -0.79 5.74 -6.12
C ASP A 154 -0.10 5.41 -7.45
N VAL A 155 0.48 4.20 -7.57
CA VAL A 155 1.30 3.84 -8.74
C VAL A 155 0.47 3.72 -10.02
N PHE A 156 -0.81 3.36 -9.89
CA PHE A 156 -1.71 3.21 -11.04
C PHE A 156 -2.31 4.56 -11.48
N LEU A 157 -2.23 5.58 -10.62
CA LEU A 157 -2.57 6.97 -10.95
C LEU A 157 -1.33 7.84 -11.23
N SER A 158 -0.20 7.21 -11.52
CA SER A 158 1.04 7.91 -11.89
C SER A 158 1.00 8.41 -13.33
N MET A 159 2.03 9.15 -13.73
CA MET A 159 2.23 9.60 -15.12
C MET A 159 2.27 8.40 -16.09
N PRO A 160 2.02 8.60 -17.40
CA PRO A 160 1.87 7.50 -18.36
C PRO A 160 3.00 6.46 -18.34
N GLN A 161 4.26 6.89 -18.26
CA GLN A 161 5.42 5.98 -18.22
C GLN A 161 5.46 5.14 -16.94
N PRO A 162 5.50 5.70 -15.70
CA PRO A 162 5.47 4.91 -14.47
C PRO A 162 4.24 4.01 -14.38
N ARG A 163 3.07 4.50 -14.83
CA ARG A 163 1.83 3.73 -14.84
C ARG A 163 1.91 2.52 -15.77
N HIS A 164 2.44 2.69 -16.98
CA HIS A 164 2.68 1.56 -17.90
C HIS A 164 3.65 0.54 -17.30
N ALA A 165 4.72 1.00 -16.65
CA ALA A 165 5.64 0.11 -15.94
C ALA A 165 4.96 -0.64 -14.80
N ALA A 166 4.09 0.01 -14.02
CA ALA A 166 3.33 -0.64 -12.96
C ALA A 166 2.40 -1.74 -13.49
N TYR A 167 1.66 -1.49 -14.57
CA TYR A 167 0.83 -2.51 -15.22
C TYR A 167 1.66 -3.66 -15.79
N HIS A 168 2.79 -3.38 -16.44
CA HIS A 168 3.69 -4.43 -16.94
C HIS A 168 4.19 -5.35 -15.80
N GLN A 169 4.52 -4.77 -14.64
CA GLN A 169 4.95 -5.54 -13.47
C GLN A 169 3.81 -6.38 -12.89
N LEU A 170 2.59 -5.83 -12.84
CA LEU A 170 1.39 -6.57 -12.45
C LEU A 170 1.12 -7.75 -13.38
N ASP A 171 1.15 -7.54 -14.70
CA ASP A 171 0.90 -8.58 -15.70
C ASP A 171 1.97 -9.67 -15.66
N SER A 172 3.23 -9.28 -15.50
CA SER A 172 4.35 -10.21 -15.35
C SER A 172 4.19 -11.08 -14.10
N TRP A 173 3.82 -10.45 -12.98
CA TRP A 173 3.52 -11.14 -11.73
C TRP A 173 2.37 -12.13 -11.94
N LEU A 174 1.20 -11.67 -12.39
CA LEU A 174 0.03 -12.52 -12.64
C LEU A 174 0.34 -13.70 -13.56
N THR A 175 1.06 -13.46 -14.66
CA THR A 175 1.47 -14.52 -15.59
C THR A 175 2.36 -15.57 -14.91
N GLY A 176 3.32 -15.14 -14.10
CA GLY A 176 4.16 -16.03 -13.30
C GLY A 176 3.35 -16.88 -12.31
N TYR A 177 2.42 -16.26 -11.59
CA TYR A 177 1.57 -16.96 -10.61
C TYR A 177 0.60 -17.95 -11.25
N LEU A 178 -0.07 -17.56 -12.34
CA LEU A 178 -0.99 -18.43 -13.05
C LEU A 178 -0.26 -19.64 -13.66
N ARG A 179 0.96 -19.44 -14.19
CA ARG A 179 1.79 -20.55 -14.69
C ARG A 179 2.23 -21.49 -13.57
N ALA A 180 2.65 -20.96 -12.42
CA ALA A 180 3.03 -21.78 -11.27
C ALA A 180 1.84 -22.60 -10.70
N GLY A 181 0.63 -22.05 -10.73
CA GLY A 181 -0.59 -22.76 -10.32
C GLY A 181 -1.01 -23.88 -11.28
N LEU A 182 -0.69 -23.75 -12.57
CA LEU A 182 -0.96 -24.78 -13.59
C LEU A 182 0.05 -25.95 -13.57
N VAL A 183 1.24 -25.74 -12.99
CA VAL A 183 2.34 -26.73 -12.97
C VAL A 183 2.42 -27.51 -11.64
N ALA A 184 1.53 -27.24 -10.67
CA ALA A 184 1.42 -28.09 -9.47
C ALA A 184 1.09 -29.54 -9.90
N PRO A 185 1.86 -30.55 -9.44
CA PRO A 185 1.79 -31.90 -10.00
C PRO A 185 0.38 -32.47 -9.77
N SER A 186 -0.26 -32.87 -10.86
CA SER A 186 -1.34 -33.84 -10.81
C SER A 186 -0.82 -35.06 -10.06
N GLY A 187 -1.33 -35.29 -8.86
CA GLY A 187 -1.04 -36.50 -8.11
C GLY A 187 -1.51 -37.72 -8.90
N SER A 188 -0.62 -38.26 -9.73
CA SER A 188 -0.68 -39.61 -10.23
C SER A 188 0.35 -40.42 -9.46
N ASP A 189 -0.12 -41.13 -8.44
CA ASP A 189 0.40 -42.48 -8.24
C ASP A 189 -0.75 -43.38 -7.76
N ALA A 190 -1.45 -43.91 -8.76
CA ALA A 190 -2.33 -45.04 -8.58
C ALA A 190 -1.47 -46.31 -8.62
N GLY A 191 -1.36 -46.96 -7.45
CA GLY A 191 -1.43 -48.41 -7.33
C GLY A 191 -0.24 -49.24 -7.82
N ILE A 192 0.49 -49.81 -6.85
CA ILE A 192 0.82 -51.24 -6.93
C ILE A 192 0.25 -51.92 -5.68
N SER A 193 -0.89 -52.57 -5.89
CA SER A 193 -1.35 -53.69 -5.08
C SER A 193 -0.48 -54.90 -5.44
N SER A 194 0.17 -55.51 -4.45
CA SER A 194 0.67 -56.87 -4.53
C SER A 194 0.25 -57.63 -3.28
N ARG A 195 -0.48 -58.71 -3.52
CA ARG A 195 -1.01 -59.65 -2.54
C ARG A 195 0.08 -60.63 -2.07
N ARG A 196 -0.21 -61.23 -0.90
CA ARG A 196 0.22 -62.55 -0.39
C ARG A 196 1.59 -62.64 0.28
N GLY A 197 1.53 -63.16 1.51
CA GLY A 197 2.57 -63.63 2.40
C GLY A 197 1.90 -63.96 3.72
#